data_AF-A0AA38C0K7-F1
#
_entry.id   AF-A0AA38C0K7-F1
#
_cell.length_a   1.000
_cell.length_b   1.000
_cell.length_c   1.000
_cell.angle_alpha   90.00
_cell.angle_beta   90.00
_cell.angle_gamma   90.00
#
_symmetry.space_group_name_H-M   'P 1'
#
loop_
_entity.id
_entity.type
_entity.pdbx_description
1 polymer ?
#
loop_
_entity_poly.entity_id
_entity_poly.type
_entity_poly.pdbx_seq_one_letter_code
_entity_poly.pdbx_strand_id
1 'polypeptide(L)'
;FESWNWALATIGANKESGDGVLQTAIGREEKYAMMSGTIQGYGHGFIFSDDQKLDWCDMMALATMPKSIRKQNLWPDRPLLFRDTLEAYSIEVFRLCQHLESFIAENLGLKPNIFEEILAENVQAQRMNLYPP
;
A
#
# COMPACT_ATOMS: atom_id res chain seq x y z
N PHE A 1 -12.30 -1.59 19.75
CA PHE A 1 -11.20 -2.43 20.26
C PHE A 1 -11.16 -3.81 19.59
N GLU A 2 -12.29 -4.48 19.32
CA GLU A 2 -12.30 -5.77 18.61
C GLU A 2 -11.94 -5.70 17.11
N SER A 3 -12.24 -4.59 16.42
CA SER A 3 -11.89 -4.39 15.01
C SER A 3 -10.38 -4.28 14.75
N TRP A 4 -9.62 -3.76 15.72
CA TRP A 4 -8.16 -3.61 15.64
C TRP A 4 -7.43 -4.95 15.77
N ASN A 5 -7.95 -5.84 16.63
CA ASN A 5 -7.38 -7.18 16.78
C ASN A 5 -7.55 -8.03 15.51
N TRP A 6 -8.64 -7.85 14.75
CA TRP A 6 -8.82 -8.56 13.47
C TRP A 6 -7.92 -8.02 12.35
N ALA A 7 -7.78 -6.69 12.23
CA ALA A 7 -6.87 -6.09 11.26
C ALA A 7 -5.41 -6.45 11.54
N LEU A 8 -4.99 -6.41 12.80
CA LEU A 8 -3.66 -6.86 13.23
C LEU A 8 -3.49 -8.38 13.11
N ALA A 9 -4.52 -9.20 13.33
CA ALA A 9 -4.47 -10.63 13.06
C ALA A 9 -4.43 -10.93 11.56
N THR A 10 -4.99 -10.09 10.69
CA THR A 10 -4.93 -10.30 9.22
C THR A 10 -3.61 -9.80 8.64
N ILE A 11 -3.08 -8.69 9.15
CA ILE A 11 -1.74 -8.17 8.79
C ILE A 11 -0.64 -9.04 9.42
N GLY A 12 -0.85 -9.51 10.64
CA GLY A 12 0.05 -10.38 11.41
C GLY A 12 0.02 -11.85 10.97
N ALA A 13 -1.15 -12.42 10.64
CA ALA A 13 -1.23 -13.76 10.04
C ALA A 13 -0.60 -13.78 8.64
N ASN A 14 -0.65 -12.66 7.90
CA ASN A 14 0.14 -12.51 6.66
C ASN A 14 1.66 -12.49 6.92
N LYS A 15 2.13 -12.02 8.09
CA LYS A 15 3.55 -12.14 8.48
C LYS A 15 3.94 -13.54 8.94
N GLU A 16 3.08 -14.25 9.68
CA GLU A 16 3.43 -15.55 10.28
C GLU A 16 3.13 -16.75 9.36
N SER A 17 2.34 -16.58 8.30
CA SER A 17 2.01 -17.66 7.35
C SER A 17 2.08 -17.28 5.86
N GLY A 18 2.42 -16.03 5.53
CA GLY A 18 2.05 -15.41 4.25
C GLY A 18 3.17 -14.89 3.34
N ASP A 19 4.42 -14.79 3.78
CA ASP A 19 5.49 -14.24 2.90
C ASP A 19 5.65 -15.06 1.61
N GLY A 20 5.57 -16.39 1.72
CA GLY A 20 5.57 -17.29 0.56
C GLY A 20 4.26 -17.33 -0.22
N VAL A 21 3.11 -17.14 0.44
CA VAL A 21 1.77 -17.30 -0.18
C VAL A 21 1.43 -16.09 -1.05
N LEU A 22 1.70 -14.87 -0.59
CA LEU A 22 1.49 -13.67 -1.39
C LEU A 22 2.45 -13.62 -2.57
N GLN A 23 3.73 -13.93 -2.37
CA GLN A 23 4.71 -13.98 -3.46
C GLN A 23 4.33 -15.04 -4.51
N THR A 24 3.90 -16.24 -4.10
CA THR A 24 3.51 -17.30 -5.04
C THR A 24 2.16 -17.07 -5.72
N ALA A 25 1.17 -16.49 -5.03
CA ALA A 25 -0.16 -16.25 -5.58
C ALA A 25 -0.22 -15.02 -6.50
N ILE A 26 0.53 -13.96 -6.18
CA ILE A 26 0.47 -12.68 -6.89
C ILE A 26 1.65 -12.52 -7.84
N GLY A 27 2.87 -12.86 -7.40
CA GLY A 27 4.10 -12.64 -8.17
C GLY A 27 4.25 -13.50 -9.43
N ARG A 28 3.41 -14.51 -9.60
CA ARG A 28 3.42 -15.40 -10.78
C ARG A 28 2.38 -15.05 -11.84
N GLU A 29 1.46 -14.12 -11.56
CA GLU A 29 0.40 -13.77 -12.51
C GLU A 29 0.79 -12.51 -13.29
N GLU A 30 1.07 -12.67 -14.59
CA GLU A 30 1.46 -11.58 -15.50
C GLU A 30 0.49 -10.39 -15.48
N LYS A 31 -0.80 -10.63 -15.21
CA LYS A 31 -1.83 -9.59 -15.17
C LYS A 31 -1.58 -8.52 -14.09
N TYR A 32 -0.78 -8.83 -13.07
CA TYR A 32 -0.43 -7.89 -12.01
C TYR A 32 0.90 -7.20 -12.25
N ALA A 33 1.64 -7.55 -13.30
CA ALA A 33 2.96 -6.99 -13.56
C ALA A 33 2.91 -5.45 -13.67
N MET A 34 3.91 -4.79 -13.07
CA MET A 34 4.10 -3.37 -13.21
C MET A 34 4.51 -3.06 -14.65
N MET A 35 3.67 -2.30 -15.36
CA MET A 35 3.95 -1.91 -16.73
C MET A 35 4.94 -0.74 -16.78
N SER A 36 5.75 -0.69 -17.83
CA SER A 36 6.68 0.42 -18.07
C SER A 36 5.95 1.78 -18.04
N GLY A 37 6.52 2.74 -17.32
CA GLY A 37 5.94 4.07 -17.11
C GLY A 37 4.78 4.12 -16.10
N THR A 38 4.49 3.02 -15.40
CA THR A 38 3.47 2.99 -14.33
C THR A 38 4.10 2.76 -12.96
N ILE A 39 3.43 3.26 -11.91
CA ILE A 39 3.86 3.13 -10.51
C ILE A 39 3.05 2.07 -9.73
N GLN A 40 2.12 1.37 -10.39
CA GLN A 40 1.23 0.37 -9.78
C GLN A 40 1.48 -1.00 -10.41
N GLY A 41 1.45 -2.04 -9.59
CA GLY A 41 1.67 -3.43 -10.00
C GLY A 41 2.77 -4.13 -9.21
N TYR A 42 3.01 -5.39 -9.57
CA TYR A 42 4.04 -6.27 -9.07
C TYR A 42 5.34 -6.12 -9.87
N GLY A 43 6.46 -5.97 -9.20
CA GLY A 43 7.78 -6.02 -9.83
C GLY A 43 8.84 -5.33 -8.99
N HIS A 44 9.99 -5.06 -9.59
CA HIS A 44 11.01 -4.22 -8.99
C HIS A 44 10.69 -2.74 -9.25
N GLY A 45 11.22 -1.87 -8.38
CA GLY A 45 11.13 -0.43 -8.56
C GLY A 45 11.83 0.05 -9.83
N PHE A 46 11.73 1.35 -10.11
CA PHE A 46 12.33 1.96 -11.30
C PHE A 46 13.85 1.75 -11.37
N ILE A 47 14.31 1.34 -12.56
CA ILE A 47 15.72 1.30 -12.95
C ILE A 47 16.02 2.59 -13.71
N PHE A 48 16.90 3.42 -13.15
CA PHE A 48 17.28 4.73 -13.67
C PHE A 48 18.65 4.72 -14.35
N SER A 49 19.48 3.71 -14.09
CA SER A 49 20.83 3.58 -14.68
C SER A 49 21.33 2.13 -14.60
N ASP A 50 22.26 1.78 -15.49
CA ASP A 50 22.88 0.44 -15.53
C ASP A 50 23.68 0.11 -14.25
N ASP A 51 24.28 1.11 -13.59
CA ASP A 51 25.04 0.93 -12.35
C ASP A 51 24.18 0.98 -11.07
N GLN A 52 22.85 1.00 -11.21
CA GLN A 52 21.96 1.09 -10.06
C GLN A 52 21.98 -0.20 -9.25
N LYS A 53 22.26 -0.06 -7.95
CA LYS A 53 22.05 -1.15 -6.98
C LYS A 53 20.55 -1.31 -6.73
N LEU A 54 20.05 -2.51 -6.96
CA LEU A 54 18.65 -2.86 -6.70
C LEU A 54 18.52 -3.49 -5.33
N ASP A 55 17.42 -3.18 -4.65
CA ASP A 55 17.04 -3.87 -3.42
C ASP A 55 16.76 -5.34 -3.72
N TRP A 56 17.13 -6.22 -2.79
CA TRP A 56 16.77 -7.64 -2.86
C TRP A 56 15.31 -7.83 -2.41
N CYS A 57 14.38 -7.20 -3.12
CA CYS A 57 12.95 -7.33 -2.87
C CYS A 57 12.11 -7.14 -4.14
N ASP A 58 11.08 -7.96 -4.25
CA ASP A 58 9.95 -7.64 -5.12
C ASP A 58 9.00 -6.69 -4.37
N MET A 59 8.26 -5.87 -5.10
CA MET A 59 7.22 -5.02 -4.53
C MET A 59 5.90 -5.16 -5.27
N MET A 60 4.80 -5.05 -4.52
CA MET A 60 3.47 -4.78 -5.05
C MET A 60 3.04 -3.39 -4.62
N ALA A 61 2.84 -2.49 -5.59
CA ALA A 61 2.34 -1.13 -5.34
C ALA A 61 0.90 -0.97 -5.86
N LEU A 62 -0.01 -0.53 -4.99
CA LEU A 62 -1.42 -0.31 -5.32
C LEU A 62 -1.84 1.07 -4.87
N ALA A 63 -2.47 1.84 -5.76
CA ALA A 63 -3.15 3.07 -5.35
C ALA A 63 -4.44 2.70 -4.60
N THR A 64 -4.69 3.38 -3.48
CA THR A 64 -5.83 3.12 -2.59
C THR A 64 -6.74 4.33 -2.40
N MET A 65 -6.24 5.56 -2.48
CA MET A 65 -7.09 6.76 -2.45
C MET A 65 -6.52 7.84 -3.40
N PRO A 66 -7.37 8.64 -4.06
CA PRO A 66 -8.83 8.50 -4.18
C PRO A 66 -9.25 7.29 -5.02
N LYS A 67 -10.55 6.96 -5.04
CA LYS A 67 -11.08 5.82 -5.84
C LYS A 67 -10.78 5.97 -7.33
N SER A 68 -10.66 7.19 -7.85
CA SER A 68 -10.40 7.50 -9.26
C SER A 68 -9.06 6.97 -9.77
N ILE A 69 -8.05 6.83 -8.90
CA ILE A 69 -6.70 6.37 -9.29
C ILE A 69 -6.50 4.87 -9.07
N ARG A 70 -7.48 4.18 -8.47
CA ARG A 70 -7.41 2.73 -8.21
C ARG A 70 -7.51 1.96 -9.52
N LYS A 71 -6.51 1.12 -9.80
CA LYS A 71 -6.57 0.14 -10.89
C LYS A 71 -7.12 -1.18 -10.37
N GLN A 72 -8.44 -1.36 -10.41
CA GLN A 72 -9.09 -2.55 -9.83
C GLN A 72 -8.59 -3.87 -10.42
N ASN A 73 -8.18 -3.87 -11.69
CA ASN A 73 -7.58 -5.03 -12.34
C ASN A 73 -6.23 -5.45 -11.73
N LEU A 74 -5.54 -4.54 -11.04
CA LEU A 74 -4.30 -4.83 -10.33
C LEU A 74 -4.52 -5.28 -8.88
N TRP A 75 -5.74 -5.14 -8.35
CA TRP A 75 -6.06 -5.58 -6.99
C TRP A 75 -6.25 -7.10 -6.98
N PRO A 76 -5.43 -7.88 -6.26
CA PRO A 76 -5.56 -9.33 -6.23
C PRO A 76 -6.91 -9.79 -5.68
N ASP A 77 -7.54 -10.76 -6.35
CA ASP A 77 -8.72 -11.48 -5.85
C ASP A 77 -8.36 -12.63 -4.89
N ARG A 78 -7.06 -12.91 -4.78
CA ARG A 78 -6.50 -13.97 -3.92
C ARG A 78 -5.35 -13.40 -3.09
N PRO A 79 -5.20 -13.85 -1.83
CA PRO A 79 -6.07 -14.78 -1.10
C PRO A 79 -7.48 -14.20 -0.87
N LEU A 80 -8.44 -15.05 -0.49
CA LEU A 80 -9.81 -14.62 -0.21
C LEU A 80 -9.80 -13.46 0.80
N LEU A 81 -10.69 -12.48 0.60
CA LEU A 81 -10.79 -11.24 1.40
C LEU A 81 -9.66 -10.23 1.22
N PHE A 82 -8.64 -10.49 0.38
CA PHE A 82 -7.51 -9.55 0.22
C PHE A 82 -7.97 -8.13 -0.10
N ARG A 83 -8.90 -7.96 -1.06
CA ARG A 83 -9.42 -6.64 -1.45
C ARG A 83 -10.16 -5.93 -0.31
N ASP A 84 -11.03 -6.66 0.38
CA ASP A 84 -11.84 -6.12 1.48
C ASP A 84 -10.95 -5.70 2.66
N THR A 85 -9.96 -6.55 3.00
CA THR A 85 -8.96 -6.24 4.01
C THR A 85 -8.13 -5.02 3.62
N LEU A 86 -7.64 -4.96 2.37
CA LEU A 86 -6.84 -3.84 1.89
C LEU A 86 -7.63 -2.54 1.91
N GLU A 87 -8.90 -2.56 1.50
CA GLU A 87 -9.77 -1.39 1.53
C GLU A 87 -10.03 -0.92 2.97
N ALA A 88 -10.42 -1.82 3.87
CA ALA A 88 -10.65 -1.49 5.28
C ALA A 88 -9.40 -0.94 5.96
N TYR A 89 -8.25 -1.59 5.74
CA TYR A 89 -6.96 -1.14 6.27
C TYR A 89 -6.59 0.25 5.73
N SER A 90 -6.77 0.48 4.42
CA SER A 90 -6.44 1.76 3.79
C SER A 90 -7.25 2.91 4.37
N ILE A 91 -8.53 2.71 4.65
CA ILE A 91 -9.42 3.70 5.29
C ILE A 91 -8.92 4.05 6.70
N GLU A 92 -8.59 3.04 7.51
CA GLU A 92 -8.15 3.26 8.88
C GLU A 92 -6.77 3.94 8.95
N VAL A 93 -5.83 3.55 8.07
CA VAL A 93 -4.53 4.23 7.93
C VAL A 93 -4.72 5.67 7.46
N PHE A 94 -5.61 5.91 6.50
CA PHE A 94 -5.89 7.24 5.99
C PHE A 94 -6.39 8.16 7.12
N ARG A 95 -7.37 7.70 7.90
CA ARG A 95 -7.87 8.42 9.07
C ARG A 95 -6.76 8.67 10.08
N LEU A 96 -5.93 7.69 10.37
CA LEU A 96 -4.80 7.85 11.30
C LEU A 96 -3.84 8.94 10.83
N CYS A 97 -3.48 8.95 9.54
CA CYS A 97 -2.62 9.99 8.96
C CYS A 97 -3.24 11.38 9.10
N GLN A 98 -4.53 11.56 8.82
CA GLN A 98 -5.21 12.86 9.01
C GLN A 98 -5.15 13.36 10.46
N HIS A 99 -5.33 12.46 11.44
CA HIS A 99 -5.19 12.85 12.85
C HIS A 99 -3.76 13.25 13.20
N LEU A 100 -2.76 12.52 12.71
CA LEU A 100 -1.34 12.84 12.92
C LEU A 100 -0.99 14.18 12.27
N GLU A 101 -1.44 14.44 11.06
CA GLU A 101 -1.26 15.71 10.35
C GLU A 101 -1.89 16.87 11.13
N SER A 102 -3.10 16.70 11.67
CA SER A 102 -3.74 17.69 12.55
C SER A 102 -2.89 18.01 13.77
N PHE A 103 -2.34 16.99 14.45
CA PHE A 103 -1.46 17.22 15.59
C PHE A 103 -0.13 17.87 15.20
N ILE A 104 0.45 17.50 14.05
CA ILE A 104 1.67 18.14 13.54
C ILE A 104 1.40 19.62 13.26
N ALA A 105 0.26 19.95 12.65
CA ALA A 105 -0.12 21.32 12.36
C ALA A 105 -0.27 22.15 13.64
N GLU A 106 -0.98 21.62 14.64
CA GLU A 106 -1.14 22.27 15.94
C GLU A 106 0.20 22.51 16.64
N ASN A 107 1.10 21.52 16.65
CA ASN A 107 2.44 21.66 17.24
C ASN A 107 3.29 22.72 16.54
N LEU A 108 3.05 22.96 15.25
CA LEU A 108 3.69 24.02 14.47
C LEU A 108 2.98 25.38 14.59
N GLY A 109 1.91 25.49 15.37
CA GLY A 109 1.10 26.70 15.50
C GLY A 109 0.29 27.03 14.23
N LEU A 110 0.05 26.03 13.38
CA LEU A 110 -0.73 26.14 12.15
C LEU A 110 -2.19 25.75 12.38
N LYS A 111 -3.04 26.03 11.38
CA LYS A 111 -4.42 25.53 11.39
C LYS A 111 -4.44 24.00 11.30
N PRO A 112 -5.24 23.27 12.09
CA PRO A 112 -5.27 21.81 12.09
C PRO A 112 -5.49 21.17 10.70
N ASN A 113 -6.26 21.83 9.83
CA ASN A 113 -6.60 21.34 8.49
C ASN A 113 -5.66 21.85 7.38
N ILE A 114 -4.52 22.49 7.71
CA ILE A 114 -3.62 23.10 6.73
C ILE A 114 -3.08 22.09 5.71
N PHE A 115 -2.82 20.86 6.14
CA PHE A 115 -2.30 19.82 5.24
C PHE A 115 -3.34 19.39 4.22
N GLU A 116 -4.62 19.32 4.58
CA GLU A 116 -5.70 19.04 3.63
C GLU A 116 -5.89 20.18 2.61
N GLU A 117 -5.64 21.43 3.00
CA GLU A 117 -5.72 22.60 2.10
C GLU A 117 -4.55 22.62 1.10
N ILE A 118 -3.34 22.22 1.53
CA ILE A 118 -2.14 22.22 0.70
C ILE A 118 -2.09 20.97 -0.20
N LEU A 119 -2.47 19.82 0.34
CA LEU A 119 -2.52 18.54 -0.37
C LEU A 119 -3.86 18.43 -1.10
N ALA A 120 -3.98 19.19 -2.20
CA ALA A 120 -5.22 19.34 -2.98
C ALA A 120 -6.01 18.04 -3.18
N GLU A 121 -5.33 16.93 -3.50
CA GLU A 121 -5.90 15.59 -3.43
C GLU A 121 -5.02 14.70 -2.55
N ASN A 122 -5.61 14.17 -1.48
CA ASN A 122 -4.95 13.19 -0.63
C ASN A 122 -4.80 11.86 -1.37
N VAL A 123 -3.62 11.66 -1.95
CA VAL A 123 -3.24 10.41 -2.62
C VAL A 123 -2.67 9.45 -1.59
N GLN A 124 -3.20 8.23 -1.57
CA GLN A 124 -2.71 7.13 -0.77
C GLN A 124 -2.37 5.94 -1.66
N ALA A 125 -1.24 5.31 -1.38
CA ALA A 125 -0.84 4.05 -1.98
C ALA A 125 -0.31 3.09 -0.91
N GLN A 126 -0.44 1.79 -1.18
CA GLN A 126 0.09 0.72 -0.37
C GLN A 126 1.21 0.02 -1.13
N ARG A 127 2.37 -0.14 -0.47
CA ARG A 127 3.51 -0.89 -0.98
C ARG A 127 3.77 -2.08 -0.07
N MET A 128 3.59 -3.28 -0.61
CA MET A 128 4.01 -4.52 0.03
C MET A 128 5.38 -4.90 -0.51
N ASN A 129 6.35 -5.09 0.39
CA ASN A 129 7.69 -5.56 0.04
C ASN A 129 7.80 -7.05 0.33
N LEU A 130 8.32 -7.82 -0.63
CA LEU A 130 8.49 -9.26 -0.56
C LEU A 130 9.98 -9.56 -0.66
N TYR A 131 10.55 -10.05 0.42
CA TYR A 131 11.98 -10.36 0.52
C TYR A 131 12.18 -11.86 0.32
N PRO A 132 12.73 -12.30 -0.83
CA PRO A 132 13.09 -13.70 -1.00
C PRO A 132 14.24 -14.09 -0.05
N PRO A 133 14.35 -15.38 0.31
CA PRO A 133 15.40 -15.89 1.21
C PRO A 133 16.81 -15.67 0.68
#